data_AF-A0A7K2XNN3-F1
#
_entry.id   AF-A0A7K2XNN3-F1
#
_cell.length_a   1.000
_cell.length_b   1.000
_cell.length_c   1.000
_cell.angle_alpha   90.00
_cell.angle_beta   90.00
_cell.angle_gamma   90.00
#
_symmetry.space_group_name_H-M   'P 1'
#
loop_
_entity.id
_entity.type
_entity.pdbx_description
1 polymer ?
#
loop_
_entity_poly.entity_id
_entity_poly.type
_entity_poly.pdbx_seq_one_letter_code
_entity_poly.pdbx_strand_id
1 'polypeptide(L)'
;TLQRALEAEPGTPVPARRVPAEGPRLQDLLDADAAFVPEVHTGFEFWIPQSADGADPEVAASLERANAAAIPTVRLTGVDSAYWCETPDKNHLRWVMPYPEEKLLDALARLQAAGDTSLGSDTRLVGSFRAHGLVVPVWDLPTSMTAEECEKPAAEFFERLTGALASDAPLTAEERRARGGLTNRQVTLS
;
A
#
# COMPACT_ATOMS: atom_id res chain seq x y z
N THR A 1 27.63 -5.28 4.71
CA THR A 1 27.01 -4.16 3.97
C THR A 1 25.95 -3.50 4.81
N LEU A 2 25.00 -4.24 5.40
CA LEU A 2 24.00 -3.68 6.31
C LEU A 2 24.59 -3.01 7.57
N GLN A 3 25.53 -3.64 8.28
CA GLN A 3 26.15 -3.01 9.46
C GLN A 3 26.78 -1.64 9.17
N ARG A 4 27.43 -1.49 8.01
CA ARG A 4 27.97 -0.20 7.56
C ARG A 4 26.89 0.81 7.23
N ALA A 5 25.73 0.36 6.75
CA ALA A 5 24.59 1.24 6.52
C ALA A 5 23.96 1.70 7.84
N LEU A 6 23.95 0.84 8.87
CA LEU A 6 23.49 1.21 10.22
C LEU A 6 24.41 2.25 10.89
N GLU A 7 25.70 2.24 10.56
CA GLU A 7 26.69 3.21 11.06
C GLU A 7 26.81 4.48 10.19
N ALA A 8 26.24 4.49 8.98
CA ALA A 8 26.37 5.60 8.05
C ALA A 8 25.32 6.67 8.31
N GLU A 9 25.70 7.94 8.17
CA GLU A 9 24.74 9.05 8.18
C GLU A 9 23.74 8.91 7.02
N PRO A 10 22.44 9.19 7.23
CA PRO A 10 21.43 9.17 6.17
C PRO A 10 21.88 9.94 4.92
N GLY A 11 21.69 9.33 3.75
CA GLY A 11 22.13 9.90 2.46
C GLY A 11 23.58 9.57 2.09
N THR A 12 24.36 8.95 2.97
CA THR A 12 25.73 8.51 2.64
C THR A 12 25.71 7.23 1.78
N PRO A 13 26.30 7.24 0.57
CA PRO A 13 26.37 6.03 -0.26
C PRO A 13 27.19 4.92 0.41
N VAL A 14 26.62 3.70 0.49
CA VAL A 14 27.32 2.53 1.04
C VAL A 14 27.87 1.67 -0.11
N PRO A 15 29.18 1.68 -0.38
CA PRO A 15 29.73 0.95 -1.52
C PRO A 15 29.62 -0.56 -1.30
N ALA A 16 29.21 -1.25 -2.38
CA ALA A 16 29.13 -2.70 -2.40
C ALA A 16 30.49 -3.34 -2.12
N ARG A 17 30.51 -4.35 -1.26
CA ARG A 17 31.71 -5.14 -0.93
C ARG A 17 31.30 -6.58 -0.70
N ARG A 18 32.23 -7.50 -0.96
CA ARG A 18 32.10 -8.91 -0.54
C ARG A 18 31.91 -8.99 0.98
N VAL A 19 30.85 -9.66 1.41
CA VAL A 19 30.56 -9.88 2.83
C VAL A 19 31.62 -10.82 3.41
N PRO A 20 32.23 -10.51 4.57
CA PRO A 20 33.12 -11.44 5.26
C PRO A 20 32.40 -12.76 5.56
N ALA A 21 33.13 -13.88 5.56
CA ALA A 21 32.53 -15.19 5.87
C ALA A 21 31.97 -15.25 7.31
N GLU A 22 32.54 -14.46 8.23
CA GLU A 22 32.16 -14.41 9.66
C GLU A 22 31.30 -13.19 10.00
N GLY A 23 30.36 -12.81 9.14
CA GLY A 23 29.40 -11.74 9.43
C GLY A 23 28.27 -12.21 10.36
N PRO A 24 27.66 -11.31 11.17
CA PRO A 24 26.44 -11.61 11.91
C PRO A 24 25.30 -11.97 10.95
N ARG A 25 24.32 -12.75 11.42
CA ARG A 25 23.16 -13.08 10.59
C ARG A 25 22.27 -11.85 10.44
N LEU A 26 21.51 -11.78 9.35
CA LEU A 26 20.61 -10.65 9.09
C LEU A 26 19.60 -10.45 10.23
N GLN A 27 19.03 -11.54 10.74
CA GLN A 27 18.07 -11.53 11.84
C GLN A 27 18.67 -11.08 13.18
N ASP A 28 20.00 -11.05 13.31
CA ASP A 28 20.66 -10.53 14.52
C ASP A 28 20.90 -9.01 14.40
N LEU A 29 20.65 -8.43 13.22
CA LEU A 29 20.80 -7.00 12.91
C LEU A 29 19.46 -6.27 12.72
N LEU A 30 18.40 -7.00 12.38
CA LEU A 30 17.08 -6.44 12.17
C LEU A 30 16.21 -6.63 13.41
N ASP A 31 15.59 -5.55 13.86
CA ASP A 31 14.50 -5.62 14.81
C ASP A 31 13.21 -5.95 14.05
N ALA A 32 12.73 -7.18 14.19
CA ALA A 32 11.50 -7.64 13.53
C ALA A 32 10.23 -7.11 14.21
N ASP A 33 10.34 -6.61 15.43
CA ASP A 33 9.23 -6.06 16.22
C ASP A 33 9.14 -4.52 16.07
N ALA A 34 10.12 -3.89 15.42
CA ALA A 34 10.11 -2.45 15.14
C ALA A 34 8.90 -2.07 14.27
N ALA A 35 8.25 -0.96 14.63
CA ALA A 35 7.13 -0.43 13.85
C ALA A 35 7.59 0.03 12.46
N PHE A 36 6.90 -0.43 11.42
CA PHE A 36 7.09 0.07 10.06
C PHE A 36 6.21 1.30 9.84
N VAL A 37 6.80 2.49 9.86
CA VAL A 37 6.09 3.76 9.64
C VAL A 37 6.49 4.35 8.29
N PRO A 38 5.71 4.10 7.22
CA PRO A 38 6.01 4.67 5.91
C PRO A 38 5.78 6.19 5.92
N GLU A 39 6.77 6.92 5.40
CA GLU A 39 6.68 8.33 5.05
C GLU A 39 6.33 8.45 3.56
N VAL A 40 5.31 9.25 3.24
CA VAL A 40 4.89 9.51 1.86
C VAL A 40 5.40 10.88 1.46
N HIS A 41 6.31 10.93 0.48
CA HIS A 41 6.76 12.16 -0.13
C HIS A 41 5.90 12.48 -1.36
N THR A 42 5.56 13.75 -1.55
CA THR A 42 4.76 14.22 -2.68
C THR A 42 5.53 14.25 -4.01
N GLY A 43 6.86 14.22 -3.93
CA GLY A 43 7.77 14.27 -5.07
C GLY A 43 9.03 13.45 -4.82
N PHE A 44 9.97 13.51 -5.77
CA PHE A 44 11.19 12.70 -5.78
C PHE A 44 12.44 13.43 -5.24
N GLU A 45 12.29 14.61 -4.66
CA GLU A 45 13.41 15.43 -4.16
C GLU A 45 14.20 14.72 -3.07
N PHE A 46 13.56 13.85 -2.29
CA PHE A 46 14.20 13.05 -1.24
C PHE A 46 15.25 12.05 -1.77
N TRP A 47 15.29 11.79 -3.08
CA TRP A 47 16.32 10.96 -3.72
C TRP A 47 17.63 11.70 -3.95
N ILE A 48 17.64 13.03 -3.89
CA ILE A 48 18.82 13.84 -4.15
C ILE A 48 19.57 14.07 -2.84
N PRO A 49 20.86 13.69 -2.75
CA PRO A 49 21.67 14.03 -1.60
C PRO A 49 21.72 15.55 -1.39
N GLN A 50 21.51 16.02 -0.16
CA GLN A 50 21.56 17.45 0.17
C GLN A 50 22.92 18.11 -0.19
N SER A 51 24.00 17.31 -0.28
CA SER A 51 25.31 17.78 -0.72
C SER A 51 25.44 18.05 -2.23
N ALA A 52 24.39 17.81 -3.01
CA ALA A 52 24.31 18.10 -4.44
C ALA A 52 23.60 19.43 -4.73
N ASP A 53 23.79 20.44 -3.86
CA ASP A 53 23.38 21.82 -4.11
C ASP A 53 24.00 22.30 -5.43
N GLY A 54 23.18 22.30 -6.49
CA GLY A 54 23.60 22.49 -7.88
C GLY A 54 23.29 21.30 -8.79
N ALA A 55 22.13 20.64 -8.62
CA ALA A 55 21.69 19.57 -9.50
C ALA A 55 21.84 19.99 -10.96
N ASP A 56 22.52 19.14 -11.74
CA ASP A 56 22.65 19.28 -13.19
C ASP A 56 21.29 19.63 -13.80
N PRO A 57 21.18 20.64 -14.70
CA PRO A 57 19.93 20.99 -15.36
C PRO A 57 19.18 19.79 -15.95
N GLU A 58 19.89 18.74 -16.40
CA GLU A 58 19.29 17.50 -16.88
C GLU A 58 18.60 16.71 -15.76
N VAL A 59 19.22 16.64 -14.57
CA VAL A 59 18.64 16.02 -13.37
C VAL A 59 17.40 16.79 -12.91
N ALA A 60 17.47 18.12 -12.87
CA ALA A 60 16.33 18.96 -12.51
C ALA A 60 15.14 18.76 -13.45
N ALA A 61 15.37 18.77 -14.77
CA ALA A 61 14.32 18.53 -15.78
C ALA A 61 13.78 17.09 -15.74
N SER A 62 14.60 16.10 -15.35
CA SER A 62 14.13 14.74 -15.13
C SER A 62 13.22 14.63 -13.91
N LEU A 63 13.55 15.30 -12.81
CA LEU A 63 12.72 15.31 -11.60
C LEU A 63 11.39 16.03 -11.82
N GLU A 64 11.39 17.16 -12.51
CA GLU A 64 10.16 17.87 -12.85
C GLU A 64 9.20 16.97 -13.64
N ARG A 65 9.71 16.26 -14.66
CA ARG A 65 8.91 15.29 -15.42
C ARG A 65 8.42 14.12 -14.55
N ALA A 66 9.26 13.62 -13.65
CA ALA A 66 8.89 12.54 -12.75
C ALA A 66 7.77 12.97 -11.78
N ASN A 67 7.90 14.15 -11.17
CA ASN A 67 6.89 14.73 -10.28
C ASN A 67 5.57 14.99 -11.03
N ALA A 68 5.63 15.51 -12.26
CA ALA A 68 4.43 15.75 -13.07
C ALA A 68 3.68 14.46 -13.44
N ALA A 69 4.39 13.31 -13.48
CA ALA A 69 3.79 12.00 -13.73
C ALA A 69 3.38 11.26 -12.44
N ALA A 70 3.75 11.77 -11.27
CA ALA A 70 3.42 11.15 -9.99
C ALA A 70 1.92 11.29 -9.70
N ILE A 71 1.30 10.20 -9.22
CA ILE A 71 -0.07 10.22 -8.74
C ILE A 71 -0.07 10.81 -7.32
N PRO A 72 -0.74 11.96 -7.07
CA PRO A 72 -0.84 12.50 -5.73
C PRO A 72 -1.42 11.45 -4.78
N THR A 73 -0.70 11.18 -3.69
CA THR A 73 -1.01 10.08 -2.77
C THR A 73 -0.95 10.58 -1.34
N VAL A 74 -1.98 10.26 -0.56
CA VAL A 74 -2.08 10.56 0.87
C VAL A 74 -2.27 9.25 1.61
N ARG A 75 -1.41 8.99 2.60
CA ARG A 75 -1.61 7.88 3.53
C ARG A 75 -2.70 8.27 4.53
N LEU A 76 -3.71 7.40 4.68
CA LEU A 76 -4.70 7.55 5.73
C LEU A 76 -4.10 7.23 7.11
N THR A 77 -4.66 7.86 8.14
CA THR A 77 -4.17 7.82 9.52
C THR A 77 -5.10 7.06 10.45
N GLY A 78 -6.40 6.95 10.12
CA GLY A 78 -7.39 6.21 10.89
C GLY A 78 -7.29 4.69 10.72
N VAL A 79 -6.57 4.22 9.71
CA VAL A 79 -6.33 2.80 9.42
C VAL A 79 -4.91 2.57 8.92
N ASP A 80 -4.39 1.36 9.13
CA ASP A 80 -3.05 1.02 8.69
C ASP A 80 -3.00 0.75 7.18
N SER A 81 -1.93 1.25 6.55
CA SER A 81 -1.52 0.92 5.17
C SER A 81 -2.59 1.17 4.09
N ALA A 82 -3.46 2.17 4.28
CA ALA A 82 -4.39 2.65 3.27
C ALA A 82 -3.89 3.95 2.63
N TYR A 83 -3.99 4.02 1.30
CA TYR A 83 -3.47 5.13 0.50
C TYR A 83 -4.55 5.65 -0.43
N TRP A 84 -4.97 6.88 -0.19
CA TRP A 84 -5.83 7.62 -1.10
C TRP A 84 -4.97 8.16 -2.25
N CYS A 85 -5.42 7.97 -3.49
CA CYS A 85 -4.73 8.37 -4.70
C CYS A 85 -5.65 9.23 -5.56
N GLU A 86 -5.21 10.43 -5.90
CA GLU A 86 -5.92 11.33 -6.83
C GLU A 86 -5.65 10.87 -8.26
N THR A 87 -6.67 10.37 -8.96
CA THR A 87 -6.51 9.97 -10.37
C THR A 87 -7.51 10.67 -11.28
N PRO A 88 -7.20 10.85 -12.58
CA PRO A 88 -7.99 11.74 -13.45
C PRO A 88 -9.47 11.39 -13.56
N ASP A 89 -9.82 10.10 -13.56
CA ASP A 89 -11.20 9.65 -13.79
C ASP A 89 -11.96 9.42 -12.48
N LYS A 90 -11.31 8.75 -11.52
CA LYS A 90 -11.84 8.45 -10.19
C LYS A 90 -10.71 8.40 -9.19
N ASN A 91 -10.91 8.97 -8.00
CA ASN A 91 -9.93 8.76 -6.93
C ASN A 91 -9.94 7.27 -6.55
N HIS A 92 -8.81 6.79 -6.04
CA HIS A 92 -8.70 5.41 -5.59
C HIS A 92 -8.33 5.34 -4.11
N LEU A 93 -8.92 4.40 -3.38
CA LEU A 93 -8.32 3.89 -2.15
C LEU A 93 -7.59 2.58 -2.49
N ARG A 94 -6.27 2.56 -2.33
CA ARG A 94 -5.44 1.35 -2.45
C ARG A 94 -5.00 0.94 -1.06
N TRP A 95 -5.35 -0.27 -0.65
CA TRP A 95 -5.17 -0.67 0.74
C TRP A 95 -4.34 -1.94 0.86
N VAL A 96 -3.12 -1.81 1.40
CA VAL A 96 -2.23 -2.97 1.56
C VAL A 96 -2.68 -3.75 2.79
N MET A 97 -3.14 -4.99 2.57
CA MET A 97 -3.75 -5.81 3.62
C MET A 97 -2.74 -6.81 4.20
N PRO A 98 -2.39 -6.75 5.49
CA PRO A 98 -1.42 -7.65 6.13
C PRO A 98 -2.05 -8.99 6.55
N TYR A 99 -2.95 -9.52 5.73
CA TYR A 99 -3.70 -10.75 6.01
C TYR A 99 -3.35 -11.84 5.00
N PRO A 100 -3.41 -13.13 5.39
CA PRO A 100 -3.32 -14.22 4.43
C PRO A 100 -4.36 -14.05 3.32
N GLU A 101 -3.92 -14.14 2.07
CA GLU A 101 -4.72 -13.86 0.88
C GLU A 101 -6.07 -14.60 0.91
N GLU A 102 -6.06 -15.90 1.20
CA GLU A 102 -7.27 -16.73 1.24
C GLU A 102 -8.28 -16.24 2.29
N LYS A 103 -7.82 -15.86 3.48
CA LYS A 103 -8.68 -15.33 4.55
C LYS A 103 -9.27 -13.98 4.16
N LEU A 104 -8.47 -13.11 3.56
CA LEU A 104 -8.92 -11.81 3.08
C LEU A 104 -9.96 -11.96 1.96
N LEU A 105 -9.72 -12.84 0.99
CA LEU A 105 -10.65 -13.09 -0.12
C LEU A 105 -11.97 -13.66 0.37
N ASP A 106 -11.95 -14.59 1.35
CA ASP A 106 -13.16 -15.08 1.97
C ASP A 106 -13.92 -13.95 2.67
N ALA A 107 -13.25 -13.15 3.50
CA ALA A 107 -13.87 -12.02 4.22
C ALA A 107 -14.48 -10.98 3.27
N LEU A 108 -13.75 -10.56 2.23
CA LEU A 108 -14.26 -9.65 1.21
C LEU A 108 -15.43 -10.26 0.44
N ALA A 109 -15.42 -11.56 0.17
CA ALA A 109 -16.54 -12.24 -0.48
C ALA A 109 -17.81 -12.25 0.38
N ARG A 110 -17.68 -12.38 1.70
CA ARG A 110 -18.82 -12.23 2.64
C ARG A 110 -19.42 -10.85 2.55
N LEU A 111 -18.59 -9.83 2.68
CA LEU A 111 -19.03 -8.43 2.59
C LEU A 111 -19.64 -8.15 1.21
N GLN A 112 -19.05 -8.69 0.14
CA GLN A 112 -19.55 -8.48 -1.23
C GLN A 112 -20.92 -9.12 -1.44
N ALA A 113 -21.16 -10.31 -0.88
CA ALA A 113 -22.46 -10.97 -0.91
C ALA A 113 -23.51 -10.23 -0.06
N ALA A 114 -23.10 -9.63 1.05
CA ALA A 114 -23.96 -8.82 1.91
C ALA A 114 -24.24 -7.41 1.34
N GLY A 115 -23.46 -6.95 0.36
CA GLY A 115 -23.53 -5.57 -0.17
C GLY A 115 -22.73 -4.55 0.64
N ASP A 116 -21.89 -4.99 1.58
CA ASP A 116 -21.22 -4.17 2.60
C ASP A 116 -19.78 -3.75 2.21
N THR A 117 -19.38 -3.95 0.96
CA THR A 117 -18.06 -3.56 0.44
C THR A 117 -17.91 -2.08 0.10
N SER A 118 -19.01 -1.33 0.11
CA SER A 118 -19.01 0.11 -0.17
C SER A 118 -18.36 0.90 0.98
N LEU A 119 -17.67 1.98 0.63
CA LEU A 119 -17.15 3.03 1.52
C LEU A 119 -18.06 4.27 1.53
N GLY A 120 -19.33 4.13 1.13
CA GLY A 120 -20.28 5.23 1.01
C GLY A 120 -20.76 5.46 -0.42
N SER A 121 -21.49 6.56 -0.63
CA SER A 121 -22.12 6.89 -1.90
C SER A 121 -21.12 6.91 -3.06
N ASP A 122 -21.50 6.28 -4.18
CA ASP A 122 -20.71 6.21 -5.41
C ASP A 122 -19.30 5.60 -5.27
N THR A 123 -19.06 4.84 -4.20
CA THR A 123 -17.82 4.06 -4.02
C THR A 123 -18.01 2.60 -4.42
N ARG A 124 -16.94 1.96 -4.93
CA ARG A 124 -17.03 0.56 -5.36
C ARG A 124 -15.68 -0.16 -5.26
N LEU A 125 -15.67 -1.33 -4.63
CA LEU A 125 -14.55 -2.26 -4.74
C LEU A 125 -14.44 -2.77 -6.19
N VAL A 126 -13.42 -2.32 -6.93
CA VAL A 126 -13.27 -2.62 -8.36
C VAL A 126 -12.42 -3.83 -8.65
N GLY A 127 -11.53 -4.18 -7.74
CA GLY A 127 -10.62 -5.31 -7.92
C GLY A 127 -9.54 -5.30 -6.86
N SER A 128 -8.49 -6.06 -7.13
CA SER A 128 -7.30 -6.04 -6.30
C SER A 128 -6.07 -6.25 -7.17
N PHE A 129 -4.90 -5.93 -6.63
CA PHE A 129 -3.67 -6.41 -7.20
C PHE A 129 -2.78 -7.04 -6.14
N ARG A 130 -1.77 -7.79 -6.56
CA ARG A 130 -0.76 -8.35 -5.67
C ARG A 130 0.56 -7.62 -5.84
N ALA A 131 1.19 -7.28 -4.73
CA ALA A 131 2.53 -6.70 -4.65
C ALA A 131 3.25 -7.29 -3.45
N HIS A 132 4.48 -7.80 -3.65
CA HIS A 132 5.30 -8.40 -2.60
C HIS A 132 4.60 -9.46 -1.73
N GLY A 133 3.71 -10.26 -2.33
CA GLY A 133 2.98 -11.32 -1.63
C GLY A 133 1.79 -10.83 -0.78
N LEU A 134 1.49 -9.52 -0.81
CA LEU A 134 0.31 -8.93 -0.17
C LEU A 134 -0.75 -8.60 -1.22
N VAL A 135 -2.00 -8.70 -0.82
CA VAL A 135 -3.15 -8.29 -1.62
C VAL A 135 -3.47 -6.83 -1.33
N VAL A 136 -3.73 -6.07 -2.39
CA VAL A 136 -4.09 -4.67 -2.34
C VAL A 136 -5.46 -4.50 -3.00
N PRO A 137 -6.57 -4.56 -2.25
CA PRO A 137 -7.88 -4.22 -2.77
C PRO A 137 -7.95 -2.74 -3.14
N VAL A 138 -8.72 -2.43 -4.18
CA VAL A 138 -8.84 -1.09 -4.74
C VAL A 138 -10.30 -0.67 -4.81
N TRP A 139 -10.61 0.49 -4.25
CA TRP A 139 -11.91 1.13 -4.39
C TRP A 139 -11.85 2.30 -5.34
N ASP A 140 -12.81 2.36 -6.25
CA ASP A 140 -13.22 3.60 -6.93
C ASP A 140 -13.87 4.53 -5.89
N LEU A 141 -13.47 5.79 -5.89
CA LEU A 141 -14.04 6.87 -5.11
C LEU A 141 -14.48 8.03 -6.04
N PRO A 142 -15.45 8.87 -5.63
CA PRO A 142 -15.73 10.12 -6.33
C PRO A 142 -14.48 10.99 -6.46
N THR A 143 -14.31 11.68 -7.59
CA THR A 143 -13.16 12.59 -7.81
C THR A 143 -13.15 13.77 -6.84
N SER A 144 -14.31 14.16 -6.31
CA SER A 144 -14.43 15.21 -5.30
C SER A 144 -14.12 14.73 -3.87
N MET A 145 -14.05 13.42 -3.64
CA MET A 145 -13.83 12.87 -2.30
C MET A 145 -12.36 13.01 -1.91
N THR A 146 -12.11 13.82 -0.89
CA THR A 146 -10.77 14.08 -0.35
C THR A 146 -10.26 12.92 0.50
N ALA A 147 -8.96 12.88 0.78
CA ALA A 147 -8.37 11.91 1.68
C ALA A 147 -8.97 11.99 3.11
N GLU A 148 -9.22 13.20 3.62
CA GLU A 148 -9.82 13.42 4.94
C GLU A 148 -11.25 12.85 5.02
N GLU A 149 -12.06 13.06 3.99
CA GLU A 149 -13.41 12.49 3.90
C GLU A 149 -13.39 10.95 3.79
N CYS A 150 -12.28 10.37 3.34
CA CYS A 150 -12.08 8.92 3.23
C CYS A 150 -11.74 8.23 4.55
N GLU A 151 -11.21 8.96 5.54
CA GLU A 151 -10.77 8.42 6.83
C GLU A 151 -11.88 7.66 7.56
N LYS A 152 -13.02 8.33 7.79
CA LYS A 152 -14.12 7.74 8.54
C LYS A 152 -14.73 6.50 7.84
N PRO A 153 -15.09 6.55 6.54
CA PRO A 153 -15.62 5.38 5.85
C PRO A 153 -14.61 4.22 5.76
N ALA A 154 -13.32 4.51 5.63
CA ALA A 154 -12.29 3.47 5.67
C ALA A 154 -12.25 2.77 7.03
N ALA A 155 -12.28 3.52 8.14
CA ALA A 155 -12.33 2.95 9.49
C ALA A 155 -13.60 2.10 9.71
N GLU A 156 -14.78 2.58 9.31
CA GLU A 156 -16.04 1.82 9.42
C GLU A 156 -16.01 0.53 8.57
N PHE A 157 -15.40 0.58 7.38
CA PHE A 157 -15.20 -0.63 6.58
C PHE A 157 -14.22 -1.60 7.24
N PHE A 158 -13.15 -1.11 7.85
CA PHE A 158 -12.19 -1.95 8.56
C PHE A 158 -12.83 -2.71 9.72
N GLU A 159 -13.75 -2.08 10.45
CA GLU A 159 -14.53 -2.75 11.50
C GLU A 159 -15.36 -3.91 10.93
N ARG A 160 -16.08 -3.68 9.81
CA ARG A 160 -16.83 -4.73 9.11
C ARG A 160 -15.91 -5.86 8.62
N LEU A 161 -14.78 -5.50 8.03
CA LEU A 161 -13.78 -6.45 7.55
C LEU A 161 -13.20 -7.29 8.69
N THR A 162 -12.90 -6.68 9.83
CA THR A 162 -12.41 -7.38 11.02
C THR A 162 -13.43 -8.42 11.50
N GLY A 163 -14.71 -8.05 11.53
CA GLY A 163 -15.79 -9.00 11.84
C GLY A 163 -15.86 -10.17 10.85
N ALA A 164 -15.74 -9.89 9.55
CA ALA A 164 -15.74 -10.92 8.51
C ALA A 164 -14.49 -11.84 8.56
N LEU A 165 -13.32 -11.29 8.87
CA LEU A 165 -12.05 -12.01 9.03
C LEU A 165 -12.05 -12.97 10.22
N ALA A 166 -12.85 -12.69 11.26
CA ALA A 166 -12.99 -13.54 12.42
C ALA A 166 -13.86 -14.80 12.17
N SER A 167 -14.53 -14.88 11.01
CA SER A 167 -15.42 -16.00 10.68
C SER A 167 -14.72 -17.13 9.93
N ASP A 168 -14.60 -18.29 10.59
CA ASP A 168 -14.11 -19.54 9.99
C ASP A 168 -15.23 -20.38 9.35
N ALA A 169 -16.46 -19.86 9.24
CA ALA A 169 -17.57 -20.59 8.65
C ALA A 169 -17.29 -20.93 7.17
N PRO A 170 -17.76 -22.06 6.62
CA PRO A 170 -17.64 -22.30 5.18
C PRO A 170 -18.39 -21.23 4.37
N LEU A 171 -17.83 -20.82 3.22
CA LEU A 171 -18.54 -19.91 2.31
C LEU A 171 -19.85 -20.52 1.78
N THR A 172 -20.91 -19.73 1.79
CA THR A 172 -22.17 -20.04 1.11
C THR A 172 -22.00 -20.06 -0.41
N ALA A 173 -23.02 -20.49 -1.14
CA ALA A 173 -22.97 -20.51 -2.60
C ALA A 173 -22.85 -19.10 -3.21
N GLU A 174 -23.48 -18.10 -2.58
CA GLU A 174 -23.41 -16.71 -3.01
C GLU A 174 -22.02 -16.11 -2.75
N GLU A 175 -21.49 -16.32 -1.55
CA GLU A 175 -20.14 -15.86 -1.19
C GLU A 175 -19.07 -16.53 -2.08
N ARG A 176 -19.20 -17.82 -2.40
CA ARG A 176 -18.30 -18.49 -3.37
C ARG A 176 -18.32 -17.85 -4.75
N ARG A 177 -19.50 -17.44 -5.24
CA ARG A 177 -19.61 -16.71 -6.51
C ARG A 177 -18.96 -15.34 -6.41
N ALA A 178 -19.21 -14.62 -5.32
CA ALA A 178 -18.59 -13.32 -5.06
C ALA A 178 -17.06 -13.42 -5.03
N ARG A 179 -16.52 -14.44 -4.34
CA ARG A 179 -15.09 -14.74 -4.30
C ARG A 179 -14.50 -14.98 -5.68
N GLY A 180 -15.13 -15.82 -6.51
CA GLY A 180 -14.69 -16.05 -7.88
C GLY A 180 -14.67 -14.76 -8.72
N GLY A 181 -15.65 -13.87 -8.50
CA GLY A 181 -15.67 -12.54 -9.13
C GLY A 181 -14.52 -11.64 -8.69
N LEU A 182 -14.13 -11.67 -7.41
CA LEU A 182 -12.99 -10.91 -6.88
C LEU A 182 -11.67 -11.43 -7.44
N THR A 183 -11.46 -12.75 -7.47
CA THR A 183 -10.23 -13.36 -8.02
C THR A 183 -10.08 -13.07 -9.51
N ASN A 184 -11.17 -13.10 -10.29
CA ASN A 184 -11.11 -12.77 -11.72
C ASN A 184 -10.74 -11.32 -12.02
N ARG A 185 -10.88 -10.42 -11.03
CA ARG A 185 -10.49 -9.00 -11.12
C ARG A 185 -9.18 -8.72 -10.37
N GLN A 186 -8.40 -9.76 -10.07
CA GLN A 186 -7.09 -9.62 -9.44
C GLN A 186 -5.98 -9.61 -10.51
N VAL A 187 -5.09 -8.61 -10.43
CA VAL A 187 -3.88 -8.53 -11.26
C VAL A 187 -2.65 -8.75 -10.40
N THR A 188 -1.57 -9.31 -10.93
CA THR A 188 -0.29 -9.40 -10.19
C THR A 188 0.68 -8.40 -10.78
N LEU A 189 1.23 -7.51 -9.94
CA LEU A 189 2.31 -6.62 -10.33
C LEU A 189 3.64 -7.32 -10.02
N SER A 190 4.49 -7.45 -11.03
CA SER A 190 5.82 -8.08 -10.97
C SER A 190 6.92 -7.05 -10.87
#